data_AF-V2Z1L9-F1
#
_entry.id   AF-V2Z1L9-F1
#
_cell.length_a   1.000
_cell.length_b   1.000
_cell.length_c   1.000
_cell.angle_alpha   90.00
_cell.angle_beta   90.00
_cell.angle_gamma   90.00
#
_symmetry.space_group_name_H-M   'P 1'
#
loop_
_entity.id
_entity.type
_entity.pdbx_description
1 polymer ?
#
loop_
_entity_poly.entity_id
_entity_poly.type
_entity_poly.pdbx_seq_one_letter_code
_entity_poly.pdbx_strand_id
1 'polypeptide(L)'
;MTILRVIIKYAPGKQAHYSCLPAQELAKNLRGDLNIMRLPHPPTTSIKLGDDGVLEFSWETTKESPLYKMVTHWVHQQDNIKVFRERKESCQIETVTFRSVENESTVESGKFPKSRRRSLAARPEAKPHSYEQPLSRKGTENLTGDSIPRIFEIDNNAVLAEPASHHNEVYRRRNERNHSAQRRTVSSIENIQATLLGINHSLDAGKDPDTGARARISNLLDELHVVKQKLSSLAANGANIEKQLRVLEAEQENGSVDLVDAIVLEPETDSASEFSSLPCFLPTC
;
A
#
# COMPACT_ATOMS: atom_id res chain seq x y z
N MET A 1 -15.95 10.51 22.46
CA MET A 1 -15.21 9.32 22.00
C MET A 1 -16.06 8.60 20.98
N THR A 2 -15.48 8.09 19.89
CA THR A 2 -16.22 7.48 18.79
C THR A 2 -15.75 6.04 18.61
N ILE A 3 -16.68 5.10 18.50
CA ILE A 3 -16.36 3.72 18.16
C ILE A 3 -16.43 3.58 16.65
N LEU A 4 -15.29 3.32 16.03
CA LEU A 4 -15.22 2.98 14.62
C LEU A 4 -15.38 1.47 14.47
N ARG A 5 -16.55 1.04 14.01
CA ARG A 5 -16.89 -0.37 13.78
C ARG A 5 -16.71 -0.68 12.30
N VAL A 6 -16.01 -1.77 11.99
CA VAL A 6 -15.81 -2.29 10.64
C VAL A 6 -16.48 -3.65 10.53
N ILE A 7 -17.14 -3.86 9.40
CA ILE A 7 -17.92 -5.05 9.07
C ILE A 7 -17.35 -5.60 7.78
N ILE A 8 -16.85 -6.83 7.82
CA ILE A 8 -16.29 -7.56 6.69
C ILE A 8 -17.20 -8.73 6.34
N LYS A 9 -17.63 -8.76 5.08
CA LYS A 9 -18.29 -9.93 4.48
C LYS A 9 -17.29 -10.64 3.57
N TYR A 10 -16.97 -11.88 3.90
CA TYR A 10 -16.09 -12.74 3.11
C TYR A 10 -16.86 -13.47 2.01
N ALA A 11 -16.13 -14.02 1.05
CA ALA A 11 -16.71 -14.93 0.05
C ALA A 11 -17.27 -16.19 0.75
N PRO A 12 -18.32 -16.84 0.20
CA PRO A 12 -19.06 -17.90 0.88
C PRO A 12 -18.18 -19.05 1.41
N GLY A 13 -17.14 -19.44 0.66
CA GLY A 13 -16.22 -20.51 1.07
C GLY A 13 -15.42 -20.16 2.33
N LYS A 14 -14.88 -18.93 2.40
CA LYS A 14 -14.12 -18.45 3.56
C LYS A 14 -15.04 -18.13 4.75
N GLN A 15 -16.24 -17.63 4.48
CA GLN A 15 -17.27 -17.35 5.47
C GLN A 15 -17.76 -18.63 6.17
N ALA A 16 -18.05 -19.68 5.40
CA ALA A 16 -18.40 -20.99 5.95
C ALA A 16 -17.27 -21.57 6.80
N HIS A 17 -16.01 -21.41 6.35
CA HIS A 17 -14.85 -21.82 7.14
C HIS A 17 -14.76 -21.07 8.48
N TYR A 18 -14.90 -19.74 8.47
CA TYR A 18 -14.81 -18.90 9.69
C TYR A 18 -15.90 -19.19 10.71
N SER A 19 -17.08 -19.62 10.26
CA SER A 19 -18.21 -20.01 11.12
C SER A 19 -17.91 -21.25 11.98
N CYS A 20 -16.94 -22.06 11.58
CA CYS A 20 -16.52 -23.26 12.31
C CYS A 20 -15.26 -23.04 13.17
N LEU A 21 -14.65 -21.85 13.14
CA LEU A 21 -13.39 -21.60 13.83
C LEU A 21 -13.61 -21.10 15.25
N PRO A 22 -12.72 -21.47 16.20
CA PRO A 22 -12.70 -20.84 17.51
C PRO A 22 -12.27 -19.37 17.39
N ALA A 23 -12.74 -18.54 18.33
CA ALA A 23 -12.52 -17.09 18.30
C ALA A 23 -11.04 -16.68 18.22
N GLN A 24 -10.12 -17.47 18.80
CA GLN A 24 -8.69 -17.21 18.76
C GLN A 24 -8.10 -17.40 17.35
N GLU A 25 -8.52 -18.45 16.65
CA GLU A 25 -8.08 -18.71 15.26
C GLU A 25 -8.70 -17.71 14.30
N LEU A 26 -9.97 -17.35 14.53
CA LEU A 26 -10.64 -16.27 13.80
C LEU A 26 -9.86 -14.95 13.90
N ALA A 27 -9.45 -14.57 15.12
CA ALA A 27 -8.65 -13.37 15.34
C ALA A 27 -7.28 -13.45 14.66
N LYS A 28 -6.62 -14.61 14.68
CA LYS A 28 -5.33 -14.83 14.00
C LYS A 28 -5.48 -14.67 12.47
N ASN A 29 -6.50 -15.27 11.89
CA ASN A 29 -6.77 -15.21 10.47
C ASN A 29 -7.15 -13.79 10.04
N LEU A 30 -7.99 -13.10 10.81
CA LEU A 30 -8.30 -11.69 10.59
C LEU A 30 -7.05 -10.81 10.59
N ARG A 31 -6.12 -11.01 11.53
CA ARG A 31 -4.86 -10.24 11.57
C ARG A 31 -4.03 -10.44 10.29
N GLY A 32 -4.02 -11.65 9.74
CA GLY A 32 -3.39 -11.94 8.45
C GLY A 32 -3.99 -11.10 7.32
N ASP A 33 -5.32 -11.07 7.23
CA ASP A 33 -6.03 -10.27 6.22
C ASP A 33 -5.80 -8.76 6.42
N LEU A 34 -5.86 -8.27 7.66
CA LEU A 34 -5.60 -6.86 7.99
C LEU A 34 -4.16 -6.45 7.63
N ASN A 35 -3.17 -7.33 7.81
CA ASN A 35 -1.80 -7.08 7.37
C ASN A 35 -1.70 -6.90 5.85
N ILE A 36 -2.37 -7.76 5.07
CA ILE A 36 -2.41 -7.64 3.61
C ILE A 36 -3.04 -6.32 3.20
N MET A 37 -4.13 -5.92 3.87
CA MET A 37 -4.81 -4.64 3.64
C MET A 37 -4.02 -3.42 4.13
N ARG A 38 -2.99 -3.63 4.97
CA ARG A 38 -2.25 -2.62 5.74
C ARG A 38 -3.13 -1.81 6.69
N LEU A 39 -4.09 -2.50 7.32
CA LEU A 39 -4.92 -1.96 8.38
C LEU A 39 -4.34 -2.39 9.75
N PRO A 40 -4.45 -1.53 10.76
CA PRO A 40 -4.00 -1.84 12.11
C PRO A 40 -4.87 -2.93 12.72
N HIS A 41 -4.37 -3.61 13.75
CA HIS A 41 -5.12 -4.71 14.37
C HIS A 41 -6.10 -4.17 15.40
N PRO A 42 -7.36 -4.62 15.40
CA PRO A 42 -8.31 -4.30 16.46
C PRO A 42 -7.99 -5.07 17.73
N PRO A 43 -8.47 -4.61 18.90
CA PRO A 43 -8.46 -5.40 20.13
C PRO A 43 -9.18 -6.73 19.92
N THR A 44 -8.58 -7.84 20.37
CA THR A 44 -9.18 -9.18 20.20
C THR A 44 -10.58 -9.29 20.79
N THR A 45 -10.83 -8.58 21.90
CA THR A 45 -12.13 -8.52 22.57
C THR A 45 -13.23 -7.84 21.74
N SER A 46 -12.86 -7.05 20.73
CA SER A 46 -13.81 -6.38 19.85
C SER A 46 -14.26 -7.23 18.67
N ILE A 47 -13.56 -8.33 18.37
CA ILE A 47 -13.82 -9.18 17.21
C ILE A 47 -15.01 -10.08 17.52
N LYS A 48 -16.04 -10.01 16.68
CA LYS A 48 -17.29 -10.77 16.80
C LYS A 48 -17.64 -11.37 15.45
N LEU A 49 -18.09 -12.61 15.47
CA LEU A 49 -18.73 -13.22 14.31
C LEU A 49 -20.24 -13.11 14.50
N GLY A 50 -20.93 -12.48 13.56
CA GLY A 50 -22.38 -12.43 13.54
C GLY A 50 -23.00 -13.75 13.03
N ASP A 51 -24.29 -13.94 13.27
CA ASP A 51 -25.02 -15.17 12.94
C ASP A 51 -25.00 -15.48 11.43
N ASP A 52 -24.93 -14.43 10.60
CA ASP A 52 -24.81 -14.57 9.14
C ASP A 52 -23.39 -14.92 8.69
N GLY A 53 -22.43 -15.14 9.59
CA GLY A 53 -21.01 -15.36 9.27
C GLY A 53 -20.24 -14.08 8.92
N VAL A 54 -20.87 -12.92 9.11
CA VAL A 54 -20.25 -11.60 8.90
C VAL A 54 -19.32 -11.30 10.07
N LEU A 55 -18.11 -10.85 9.77
CA LEU A 55 -17.11 -10.54 10.79
C LEU A 55 -17.16 -9.05 11.15
N GLU A 56 -17.30 -8.74 12.43
CA GLU A 56 -17.35 -7.39 12.96
C GLU A 56 -16.22 -7.15 13.95
N PHE A 57 -15.59 -5.98 13.91
CA PHE A 57 -14.61 -5.55 14.91
C PHE A 57 -14.59 -4.02 15.03
N SER A 58 -13.98 -3.49 16.08
CA SER A 58 -14.02 -2.05 16.31
C SER A 58 -12.78 -1.49 17.00
N TRP A 59 -12.53 -0.20 16.78
CA TRP A 59 -11.58 0.60 17.54
C TRP A 59 -12.28 1.74 18.27
N GLU A 60 -11.77 2.08 19.44
CA GLU A 60 -12.05 3.36 20.09
C GLU A 60 -11.16 4.43 19.47
N THR A 61 -11.77 5.48 18.95
CA THR A 61 -11.04 6.51 18.22
C THR A 61 -11.76 7.86 18.25
N THR A 62 -11.18 8.86 17.58
CA THR A 62 -11.79 10.17 17.31
C THR A 62 -11.86 10.37 15.79
N LYS A 63 -12.82 11.17 15.30
CA LYS A 63 -12.97 11.42 13.85
C LYS A 63 -11.73 12.06 13.21
N GLU A 64 -10.93 12.76 14.02
CA GLU A 64 -9.70 13.42 13.58
C GLU A 64 -8.46 12.51 13.60
N SER A 65 -8.56 11.32 14.21
CA SER A 65 -7.42 10.44 14.40
C SER A 65 -6.87 9.91 13.05
N PRO A 66 -5.55 9.65 12.97
CA PRO A 66 -4.96 9.00 11.80
C PRO A 66 -5.59 7.63 11.51
N LEU A 67 -5.94 6.88 12.55
CA LEU A 67 -6.62 5.59 12.44
C LEU A 67 -7.96 5.73 11.73
N TYR A 68 -8.80 6.68 12.16
CA TYR A 68 -10.10 6.92 11.56
C TYR A 68 -9.96 7.31 10.09
N LYS A 69 -9.08 8.28 9.78
CA LYS A 69 -8.82 8.73 8.41
C LYS A 69 -8.31 7.60 7.52
N MET A 70 -7.40 6.77 8.02
CA MET A 70 -6.83 5.65 7.27
C MET A 70 -7.89 4.58 6.97
N VAL A 71 -8.62 4.11 7.99
CA VAL A 71 -9.65 3.08 7.81
C VAL A 71 -10.77 3.59 6.90
N THR A 72 -11.26 4.82 7.13
CA THR A 72 -12.30 5.40 6.27
C THR A 72 -11.80 5.58 4.84
N HIS A 73 -10.60 6.11 4.62
CA HIS A 73 -10.02 6.23 3.29
C HIS A 73 -9.93 4.86 2.59
N TRP A 74 -9.43 3.84 3.29
CA TRP A 74 -9.34 2.49 2.74
C TRP A 74 -10.71 1.96 2.32
N VAL A 75 -11.73 2.07 3.18
CA VAL A 75 -13.08 1.57 2.88
C VAL A 75 -13.72 2.30 1.70
N HIS A 76 -13.56 3.62 1.59
CA HIS A 76 -14.11 4.39 0.45
C HIS A 76 -13.39 4.12 -0.87
N GLN A 77 -12.12 3.72 -0.81
CA GLN A 77 -11.28 3.53 -2.00
C GLN A 77 -11.13 2.06 -2.41
N GLN A 78 -11.68 1.12 -1.63
CA GLN A 78 -11.47 -0.32 -1.80
C GLN A 78 -11.78 -0.83 -3.22
N ASP A 79 -12.78 -0.24 -3.88
CA ASP A 79 -13.19 -0.63 -5.23
C ASP A 79 -12.62 0.30 -6.32
N ASN A 80 -12.23 1.52 -5.97
CA ASN A 80 -11.76 2.55 -6.91
C ASN A 80 -10.26 2.45 -7.19
N ILE A 81 -9.46 2.08 -6.19
CA ILE A 81 -8.00 1.97 -6.31
C ILE A 81 -7.63 0.51 -6.56
N LYS A 82 -6.96 0.25 -7.70
CA LYS A 82 -6.53 -1.10 -8.11
C LYS A 82 -5.80 -1.87 -7.01
N VAL A 83 -4.88 -1.22 -6.31
CA VAL A 83 -4.10 -1.86 -5.23
C VAL A 83 -4.98 -2.29 -4.06
N PHE A 84 -6.02 -1.52 -3.71
CA PHE A 84 -6.93 -1.90 -2.63
C PHE A 84 -7.86 -3.03 -3.08
N ARG A 85 -8.31 -3.00 -4.32
CA ARG A 85 -9.11 -4.06 -4.93
C ARG A 85 -8.36 -5.40 -4.95
N GLU A 86 -7.11 -5.40 -5.45
CA GLU A 86 -6.26 -6.59 -5.49
C GLU A 86 -6.02 -7.17 -4.08
N ARG A 87 -5.85 -6.32 -3.05
CA ARG A 87 -5.71 -6.76 -1.64
C ARG A 87 -7.01 -7.32 -1.06
N LYS A 88 -8.14 -6.71 -1.37
CA LYS A 88 -9.47 -7.17 -0.96
C LYS A 88 -9.78 -8.54 -1.57
N GLU A 89 -9.51 -8.70 -2.87
CA GLU A 89 -9.68 -9.95 -3.61
C GLU A 89 -8.76 -11.05 -3.10
N SER A 90 -7.49 -10.76 -2.82
CA SER A 90 -6.55 -11.77 -2.29
C SER A 90 -6.95 -12.29 -0.90
N CYS A 91 -7.65 -11.46 -0.11
CA CYS A 91 -8.23 -11.86 1.17
C CYS A 91 -9.59 -12.56 1.03
N GLN A 92 -10.11 -12.74 -0.18
CA GLN A 92 -11.46 -13.26 -0.46
C GLN A 92 -12.56 -12.46 0.27
N ILE A 93 -12.43 -11.14 0.29
CA ILE A 93 -13.40 -10.23 0.91
C ILE A 93 -14.35 -9.70 -0.17
N GLU A 94 -15.66 -9.89 0.01
CA GLU A 94 -16.66 -9.35 -0.91
C GLU A 94 -16.92 -7.87 -0.64
N THR A 95 -17.12 -7.51 0.63
CA THR A 95 -17.50 -6.16 1.03
C THR A 95 -16.89 -5.80 2.37
N VAL A 96 -16.35 -4.59 2.47
CA VAL A 96 -15.97 -3.95 3.72
C VAL A 96 -16.83 -2.70 3.90
N THR A 97 -17.46 -2.57 5.06
CA THR A 97 -18.21 -1.37 5.42
C THR A 97 -17.79 -0.91 6.81
N PHE A 98 -18.04 0.36 7.13
CA PHE A 98 -17.80 0.87 8.47
C PHE A 98 -19.01 1.65 8.99
N ARG A 99 -19.13 1.71 10.31
CA ARG A 99 -20.11 2.53 11.03
C ARG A 99 -19.38 3.27 12.13
N SER A 100 -19.61 4.58 12.20
CA SER A 100 -19.17 5.39 13.33
C SER A 100 -20.30 5.44 14.34
N VAL A 101 -20.08 4.87 15.53
CA VAL A 101 -21.00 4.98 16.65
C VAL A 101 -20.44 6.04 17.58
N GLU A 102 -21.12 7.18 17.70
CA GLU A 102 -20.78 8.14 18.75
C GLU A 102 -21.26 7.52 20.07
N ASN A 103 -20.36 7.40 21.05
CA ASN A 103 -20.78 6.98 22.38
C ASN A 103 -21.74 8.05 22.90
N GLU A 104 -23.03 7.79 22.81
CA GLU A 104 -24.09 8.49 23.53
C GLU A 104 -23.99 8.16 25.04
N SER A 105 -22.79 8.29 25.62
CA SER A 105 -22.64 8.26 27.05
C SER A 105 -23.07 9.63 27.59
N THR A 106 -24.23 9.62 28.25
CA THR A 106 -24.68 10.59 29.27
C THR A 106 -25.11 11.99 28.82
N VAL A 107 -26.35 12.10 28.32
CA VAL A 107 -27.25 13.21 28.72
C VAL A 107 -28.33 12.65 29.66
N GLU A 108 -27.90 11.92 30.68
CA GLU A 108 -28.70 11.69 31.89
C GLU A 108 -27.80 11.91 33.11
N SER A 109 -27.36 13.16 33.28
CA SER A 109 -26.73 13.61 34.52
C SER A 109 -27.40 14.89 35.00
N GLY A 110 -28.39 14.69 35.88
CA GLY A 110 -28.62 15.58 37.00
C GLY A 110 -29.53 16.79 36.75
N LYS A 111 -30.80 16.64 37.14
CA LYS A 111 -31.49 17.71 37.85
C LYS A 111 -30.60 18.15 39.02
N PHE A 112 -29.76 19.16 38.82
CA PHE A 112 -29.08 19.82 39.93
C PHE A 112 -30.15 20.49 40.81
N PRO A 113 -30.31 20.09 42.08
CA PRO A 113 -31.10 20.89 43.00
C PRO A 113 -30.40 22.25 43.16
N LYS A 114 -31.19 23.32 43.02
CA LYS A 114 -30.79 24.71 43.26
C LYS A 114 -30.25 24.85 44.69
N SER A 115 -28.96 24.61 44.89
CA SER A 115 -28.27 24.92 46.14
C SER A 115 -27.82 26.37 46.13
N ARG A 116 -28.66 27.20 46.75
CA ARG A 116 -28.31 28.36 47.58
C ARG A 116 -26.93 29.00 47.35
N ARG A 117 -26.99 30.21 46.78
CA ARG A 117 -26.04 31.30 47.01
C ARG A 117 -25.55 31.30 48.47
N ARG A 118 -24.25 31.08 48.69
CA ARG A 118 -23.51 31.73 49.76
C ARG A 118 -22.48 32.64 49.13
N SER A 119 -22.77 33.92 49.28
CA SER A 119 -21.90 35.06 49.12
C SER A 119 -20.72 35.02 50.09
N LEU A 120 -19.67 35.79 49.72
CA LEU A 120 -18.51 36.23 50.52
C LEU A 120 -17.30 35.29 50.49
N ALA A 121 -16.22 35.66 49.78
CA ALA A 121 -15.22 36.60 50.31
C ALA A 121 -14.16 36.90 49.24
N ALA A 122 -13.67 38.14 49.29
CA ALA A 122 -12.71 38.75 48.39
C ALA A 122 -11.35 38.02 48.35
N ARG A 123 -10.72 37.99 47.17
CA ARG A 123 -9.27 37.79 47.07
C ARG A 123 -8.68 38.74 46.01
N PRO A 124 -7.53 39.39 46.27
CA PRO A 124 -7.10 40.58 45.55
C PRO A 124 -6.42 40.29 44.22
N GLU A 125 -6.51 41.30 43.37
CA GLU A 125 -5.96 41.47 42.04
C GLU A 125 -4.46 41.13 41.95
N ALA A 126 -4.14 40.19 41.06
CA ALA A 126 -2.79 40.02 40.52
C ALA A 126 -2.78 40.51 39.07
N LYS A 127 -1.93 41.52 38.85
CA LYS A 127 -1.77 42.32 37.62
C LYS A 127 -1.43 41.46 36.39
N PRO A 128 -2.01 41.74 35.21
CA PRO A 128 -1.50 41.20 33.95
C PRO A 128 -0.25 41.96 33.51
N HIS A 129 0.86 41.23 33.32
CA HIS A 129 2.06 41.76 32.68
C HIS A 129 1.85 41.77 31.16
N SER A 130 1.61 42.97 30.65
CA SER A 130 1.55 43.32 29.22
C SER A 130 2.95 43.19 28.62
N TYR A 131 3.16 42.23 27.72
CA TYR A 131 4.28 42.27 26.78
C TYR A 131 3.83 43.02 25.54
N GLU A 132 4.40 44.20 25.35
CA GLU A 132 4.26 45.02 24.16
C GLU A 132 4.84 44.29 22.94
N GLN A 133 4.04 44.16 21.88
CA GLN A 133 4.53 43.86 20.54
C GLN A 133 4.71 45.17 19.77
N PRO A 134 5.90 45.43 19.19
CA PRO A 134 6.07 46.54 18.25
C PRO A 134 5.50 46.18 16.86
N LEU A 135 4.47 46.93 16.48
CA LEU A 135 3.96 47.04 15.12
C LEU A 135 5.01 47.67 14.21
N SER A 136 5.57 46.90 13.28
CA SER A 136 6.37 47.44 12.18
C SER A 136 5.43 47.89 11.05
N ARG A 137 5.27 49.20 10.95
CA ARG A 137 4.46 49.94 9.99
C ARG A 137 5.40 50.57 8.95
N LYS A 138 5.41 50.03 7.73
CA LYS A 138 5.94 50.64 6.49
C LYS A 138 5.21 49.94 5.32
N GLY A 139 4.57 50.59 4.36
CA GLY A 139 4.38 52.00 4.08
C GLY A 139 3.17 52.16 3.15
N THR A 140 2.60 53.35 3.18
CA THR A 140 1.49 53.81 2.34
C THR A 140 2.05 54.67 1.23
N GLU A 141 1.88 54.30 -0.05
CA GLU A 141 1.90 55.26 -1.17
C GLU A 141 0.91 54.82 -2.25
N ASN A 142 -0.24 55.50 -2.23
CA ASN A 142 -1.13 55.92 -3.33
C ASN A 142 -0.88 55.35 -4.73
N LEU A 143 -1.96 54.88 -5.38
CA LEU A 143 -2.35 55.34 -6.72
C LEU A 143 -3.84 55.03 -6.97
N THR A 144 -4.58 56.11 -7.19
CA THR A 144 -5.94 56.22 -7.72
C THR A 144 -6.10 55.54 -9.08
N GLY A 145 -7.26 54.93 -9.30
CA GLY A 145 -7.70 54.55 -10.65
C GLY A 145 -8.87 53.59 -10.63
N ASP A 146 -10.07 54.14 -10.78
CA ASP A 146 -11.33 53.43 -11.04
C ASP A 146 -11.15 52.25 -12.00
N SER A 147 -11.45 51.05 -11.53
CA SER A 147 -11.92 49.93 -12.35
C SER A 147 -12.39 48.82 -11.43
N ILE A 148 -13.70 48.61 -11.39
CA ILE A 148 -14.35 47.42 -10.82
C ILE A 148 -13.88 46.19 -11.61
N PRO A 149 -13.38 45.12 -10.97
CA PRO A 149 -13.48 43.79 -11.53
C PRO A 149 -14.39 42.91 -10.66
N ARG A 150 -15.23 42.17 -11.37
CA ARG A 150 -16.11 41.11 -10.91
C ARG A 150 -15.50 40.27 -9.78
N ILE A 151 -16.30 40.06 -8.75
CA ILE A 151 -16.16 38.99 -7.76
C ILE A 151 -16.13 37.67 -8.56
N PHE A 152 -14.94 37.13 -8.79
CA PHE A 152 -14.76 35.73 -9.12
C PHE A 152 -14.74 34.96 -7.81
N GLU A 153 -15.64 33.97 -7.72
CA GLU A 153 -15.59 32.92 -6.71
C GLU A 153 -14.22 32.25 -6.79
N ILE A 154 -13.40 32.45 -5.76
CA ILE A 154 -12.14 31.73 -5.58
C ILE A 154 -12.51 30.42 -4.90
N ASP A 155 -12.51 29.34 -5.68
CA ASP A 155 -12.53 27.97 -5.18
C ASP A 155 -11.32 27.74 -4.27
N ASN A 156 -11.54 27.79 -2.95
CA ASN A 156 -10.54 27.54 -1.91
C ASN A 156 -10.15 26.06 -1.74
N ASN A 157 -10.21 25.25 -2.81
CA ASN A 157 -9.81 23.84 -2.81
C ASN A 157 -8.43 23.59 -3.44
N ALA A 158 -7.52 24.58 -3.39
CA ALA A 158 -6.10 24.32 -3.55
C ALA A 158 -5.53 23.78 -2.23
N VAL A 159 -5.85 22.51 -1.93
CA VAL A 159 -5.08 21.73 -0.96
C VAL A 159 -3.64 21.75 -1.44
N LEU A 160 -2.77 22.37 -0.63
CA LEU A 160 -1.32 22.31 -0.72
C LEU A 160 -0.90 20.85 -0.89
N ALA A 161 -0.76 20.42 -2.14
CA ALA A 161 -0.04 19.21 -2.48
C ALA A 161 1.42 19.51 -2.13
N GLU A 162 1.85 19.07 -0.94
CA GLU A 162 3.26 19.05 -0.63
C GLU A 162 3.99 18.35 -1.79
N PRO A 163 5.05 18.95 -2.35
CA PRO A 163 5.79 18.32 -3.42
C PRO A 163 6.34 17.01 -2.86
N ALA A 164 5.76 15.89 -3.30
CA ALA A 164 6.28 14.58 -2.99
C ALA A 164 7.77 14.61 -3.31
N SER A 165 8.60 14.46 -2.27
CA SER A 165 10.06 14.49 -2.39
C SER A 165 10.48 13.73 -3.65
N HIS A 166 11.22 14.39 -4.53
CA HIS A 166 11.63 13.86 -5.84
C HIS A 166 12.21 12.44 -5.74
N HIS A 167 12.78 12.11 -4.58
CA HIS A 167 13.28 10.79 -4.21
C HIS A 167 12.19 9.70 -4.26
N ASN A 168 11.00 9.93 -3.68
CA ASN A 168 9.91 8.96 -3.66
C ASN A 168 9.37 8.65 -5.07
N GLU A 169 9.38 9.64 -5.96
CA GLU A 169 8.94 9.46 -7.35
C GLU A 169 9.93 8.59 -8.15
N VAL A 170 11.24 8.70 -7.88
CA VAL A 170 12.26 7.85 -8.51
C VAL A 170 12.11 6.38 -8.08
N TYR A 171 11.91 6.12 -6.79
CA TYR A 171 11.65 4.76 -6.30
C TYR A 171 10.36 4.19 -6.86
N ARG A 172 9.28 4.98 -6.88
CA ARG A 172 8.00 4.56 -7.45
C ARG A 172 8.14 4.16 -8.92
N ARG A 173 8.78 4.99 -9.74
CA ARG A 173 9.03 4.69 -11.16
C ARG A 173 9.91 3.47 -11.35
N ARG A 174 10.92 3.26 -10.51
CA ARG A 174 11.79 2.07 -10.57
C ARG A 174 10.99 0.80 -10.23
N ASN A 175 10.14 0.83 -9.21
CA ASN A 175 9.26 -0.28 -8.87
C ASN A 175 8.24 -0.58 -9.98
N GLU A 176 7.65 0.44 -10.59
CA GLU A 176 6.73 0.28 -11.70
C GLU A 176 7.39 -0.39 -12.92
N ARG A 177 8.65 -0.02 -13.24
CA ARG A 177 9.42 -0.67 -14.31
C ARG A 177 9.72 -2.13 -14.00
N ASN A 178 10.12 -2.44 -12.77
CA ASN A 178 10.39 -3.82 -12.33
C ASN A 178 9.13 -4.68 -12.39
N HIS A 179 8.00 -4.18 -11.89
CA HIS A 179 6.72 -4.89 -11.98
C HIS A 179 6.26 -5.06 -13.42
N SER A 180 6.47 -4.07 -14.29
CA SER A 180 6.14 -4.18 -15.70
C SER A 180 7.00 -5.25 -16.41
N ALA A 181 8.30 -5.31 -16.10
CA ALA A 181 9.19 -6.35 -16.62
C ALA A 181 8.77 -7.74 -16.14
N GLN A 182 8.44 -7.88 -14.85
CA GLN A 182 7.97 -9.14 -14.28
C GLN A 182 6.65 -9.60 -14.92
N ARG A 183 5.68 -8.70 -15.10
CA ARG A 183 4.41 -9.01 -15.79
C ARG A 183 4.65 -9.52 -17.21
N ARG A 184 5.54 -8.87 -17.98
CA ARG A 184 5.89 -9.34 -19.34
C ARG A 184 6.51 -10.73 -19.34
N THR A 185 7.39 -11.02 -18.40
CA THR A 185 8.00 -12.36 -18.26
C THR A 185 6.95 -13.41 -17.92
N VAL A 186 6.03 -13.12 -16.99
CA VAL A 186 4.93 -14.05 -16.64
C VAL A 186 4.03 -14.31 -17.85
N SER A 187 3.59 -13.27 -18.57
CA SER A 187 2.77 -13.44 -19.76
C SER A 187 3.48 -14.22 -20.88
N SER A 188 4.81 -14.06 -21.01
CA SER A 188 5.61 -14.85 -21.95
C SER A 188 5.62 -16.33 -21.57
N ILE A 189 5.76 -16.66 -20.28
CA ILE A 189 5.69 -18.04 -19.78
C ILE A 189 4.31 -18.65 -20.05
N GLU A 190 3.23 -17.92 -19.77
CA GLU A 190 1.86 -18.39 -20.01
C GLU A 190 1.62 -18.69 -21.50
N ASN A 191 2.12 -17.82 -22.39
CA ASN A 191 2.01 -18.03 -23.84
C ASN A 191 2.80 -19.26 -24.31
N ILE A 192 4.01 -19.46 -23.78
CA ILE A 192 4.83 -20.66 -24.07
C ILE A 192 4.08 -21.91 -23.60
N GLN A 193 3.54 -21.91 -22.38
CA GLN A 193 2.78 -23.03 -21.84
C GLN A 193 1.54 -23.36 -22.66
N ALA A 194 0.76 -22.35 -23.06
CA ALA A 194 -0.41 -22.53 -23.92
C ALA A 194 -0.04 -23.14 -25.28
N THR A 195 1.07 -22.70 -25.86
CA THR A 195 1.53 -23.22 -27.15
C THR A 195 2.01 -24.67 -27.04
N LEU A 196 2.76 -25.02 -25.98
CA LEU A 196 3.19 -26.40 -25.72
C LEU A 196 2.01 -27.35 -25.49
N LEU A 197 0.98 -26.91 -24.76
CA LEU A 197 -0.25 -27.69 -24.60
C LEU A 197 -0.97 -27.93 -25.94
N GLY A 198 -1.04 -26.90 -26.80
CA GLY A 198 -1.60 -27.04 -28.14
C GLY A 198 -0.85 -28.05 -29.01
N ILE A 199 0.48 -28.07 -28.91
CA ILE A 199 1.33 -29.05 -29.62
C ILE A 199 1.08 -30.46 -29.07
N ASN A 200 1.04 -30.65 -27.75
CA ASN A 200 0.76 -31.96 -27.15
C ASN A 200 -0.59 -32.51 -27.60
N HIS A 201 -1.65 -31.70 -27.59
CA HIS A 201 -2.96 -32.13 -28.09
C HIS A 201 -2.94 -32.53 -29.58
N SER A 202 -2.12 -31.86 -30.41
CA SER A 202 -1.96 -32.24 -31.81
C SER A 202 -1.22 -33.59 -31.97
N LEU A 203 -0.26 -33.88 -31.09
CA LEU A 203 0.47 -35.15 -31.06
C LEU A 203 -0.42 -36.31 -30.59
N ASP A 204 -1.23 -36.09 -29.54
CA ASP A 204 -2.19 -37.07 -29.02
C ASP A 204 -3.25 -37.45 -30.08
N ALA A 205 -3.55 -36.54 -31.00
CA ALA A 205 -4.45 -36.78 -32.13
C ALA A 205 -3.82 -37.62 -33.27
N GLY A 206 -2.58 -38.11 -33.10
CA GLY A 206 -1.88 -38.94 -34.07
C GLY A 206 -1.43 -38.20 -35.35
N LYS A 207 -1.43 -36.86 -35.33
CA LYS A 207 -0.90 -36.06 -36.43
C LYS A 207 0.61 -35.94 -36.27
N ASP A 208 1.35 -36.45 -37.25
CA ASP A 208 2.80 -36.24 -37.34
C ASP A 208 3.07 -34.72 -37.35
N PRO A 209 3.89 -34.18 -36.44
CA PRO A 209 4.13 -32.75 -36.36
C PRO A 209 4.74 -32.27 -37.68
N ASP A 210 3.96 -31.46 -38.41
CA ASP A 210 4.39 -30.86 -39.66
C ASP A 210 5.69 -30.05 -39.46
N THR A 211 6.40 -29.80 -40.56
CA THR A 211 7.64 -28.99 -40.54
C THR A 211 7.44 -27.63 -39.84
N GLY A 212 6.21 -27.08 -39.86
CA GLY A 212 5.84 -25.87 -39.15
C GLY A 212 5.71 -26.03 -37.62
N ALA A 213 5.29 -27.19 -37.12
CA ALA A 213 5.24 -27.51 -35.70
C ALA A 213 6.66 -27.67 -35.15
N ARG A 214 7.57 -28.30 -35.91
CA ARG A 214 8.99 -28.42 -35.53
C ARG A 214 9.67 -27.05 -35.46
N ALA A 215 9.43 -26.18 -36.44
CA ALA A 215 9.94 -24.80 -36.41
C ALA A 215 9.39 -24.01 -35.21
N ARG A 216 8.10 -24.15 -34.89
CA ARG A 216 7.48 -23.54 -33.71
C ARG A 216 8.09 -24.03 -32.39
N ILE A 217 8.35 -25.34 -32.26
CA ILE A 217 9.02 -25.91 -31.10
C ILE A 217 10.43 -25.32 -30.94
N SER A 218 11.19 -25.21 -32.04
CA SER A 218 12.52 -24.61 -32.01
C SER A 218 12.49 -23.16 -31.49
N ASN A 219 11.59 -22.33 -32.03
CA ASN A 219 11.44 -20.94 -31.58
C ASN A 219 11.03 -20.85 -30.10
N LEU A 220 10.16 -21.75 -29.63
CA LEU A 220 9.76 -21.79 -28.22
C LEU A 220 10.93 -22.18 -27.30
N LEU A 221 11.82 -23.06 -27.73
CA LEU A 221 13.01 -23.42 -26.97
C LEU A 221 13.97 -22.23 -26.84
N ASP A 222 14.15 -21.45 -27.91
CA ASP A 222 14.95 -20.23 -27.90
C ASP A 222 14.33 -19.17 -26.98
N GLU A 223 13.02 -18.94 -27.06
CA GLU A 223 12.30 -18.04 -26.16
C GLU A 223 12.41 -18.49 -24.70
N LEU A 224 12.28 -19.78 -24.42
CA LEU A 224 12.41 -20.34 -23.08
C LEU A 224 13.84 -20.16 -22.54
N HIS A 225 14.87 -20.28 -23.40
CA HIS A 225 16.24 -19.98 -23.01
C HIS A 225 16.41 -18.50 -22.61
N VAL A 226 15.85 -17.57 -23.37
CA VAL A 226 15.87 -16.13 -23.05
C VAL A 226 15.14 -15.84 -21.74
N VAL A 227 13.97 -16.46 -21.52
CA VAL A 227 13.22 -16.32 -20.26
C VAL A 227 14.03 -16.85 -19.08
N LYS A 228 14.69 -18.01 -19.24
CA LYS A 228 15.55 -18.59 -18.20
C LYS A 228 16.70 -17.64 -17.82
N GLN A 229 17.38 -17.04 -18.81
CA GLN A 229 18.43 -16.06 -18.54
C GLN A 229 17.91 -14.84 -17.77
N LYS A 230 16.73 -14.31 -18.14
CA LYS A 230 16.08 -13.20 -17.43
C LYS A 230 15.68 -13.54 -16.00
N LEU A 231 15.22 -14.77 -15.76
CA LEU A 231 14.89 -15.22 -14.40
C LEU A 231 16.17 -15.34 -13.54
N SER A 232 17.27 -15.83 -14.10
CA SER A 232 18.56 -15.88 -13.40
C SER A 232 19.06 -14.48 -13.03
N SER A 233 18.94 -13.49 -13.92
CA SER A 233 19.35 -12.11 -13.60
C SER A 233 18.44 -11.46 -12.56
N LEU A 234 17.13 -11.72 -12.59
CA LEU A 234 16.20 -11.29 -11.54
C LEU A 234 16.51 -11.93 -10.18
N ALA A 235 16.87 -13.21 -10.15
CA ALA A 235 17.27 -13.90 -8.93
C ALA A 235 18.56 -13.32 -8.33
N ALA A 236 19.56 -13.03 -9.17
CA ALA A 236 20.79 -12.36 -8.75
C ALA A 236 20.52 -10.97 -8.17
N ASN A 237 19.63 -10.19 -8.81
CA ASN A 237 19.20 -8.89 -8.29
C ASN A 237 18.46 -9.01 -6.95
N GLY A 238 17.61 -10.02 -6.78
CA GLY A 238 16.92 -10.29 -5.52
C GLY A 238 17.89 -10.58 -4.37
N ALA A 239 18.91 -11.40 -4.62
CA ALA A 239 19.95 -11.70 -3.63
C ALA A 239 20.76 -10.45 -3.23
N ASN A 240 21.01 -9.54 -4.17
CA ASN A 240 21.70 -8.27 -3.88
C ASN A 240 20.83 -7.35 -2.98
N ILE A 241 19.53 -7.26 -3.27
CA ILE A 241 18.58 -6.49 -2.44
C ILE A 241 18.50 -7.07 -1.03
N GLU A 242 18.44 -8.40 -0.89
CA GLU A 242 18.42 -9.06 0.43
C GLU A 242 19.71 -8.77 1.22
N LYS A 243 20.87 -8.77 0.55
CA LYS A 243 22.15 -8.39 1.16
C LYS A 243 22.13 -6.93 1.64
N GLN A 244 21.60 -6.00 0.84
CA GLN A 244 21.46 -4.59 1.23
C GLN A 244 20.52 -4.40 2.43
N LEU A 245 19.40 -5.13 2.47
CA LEU A 245 18.48 -5.09 3.61
C LEU A 245 19.15 -5.58 4.90
N ARG A 246 19.93 -6.66 4.85
CA ARG A 246 20.67 -7.14 6.03
C ARG A 246 21.72 -6.13 6.53
N VAL A 247 22.36 -5.38 5.63
CA VAL A 247 23.28 -4.30 6.03
C VAL A 247 22.53 -3.20 6.76
N LEU A 248 21.39 -2.75 6.22
CA LEU A 248 20.55 -1.73 6.86
C LEU A 248 19.98 -2.18 8.22
N GLU A 249 19.58 -3.44 8.34
CA GLU A 249 19.13 -4.03 9.62
C GLU A 249 20.27 -4.07 10.65
N ALA A 250 21.47 -4.46 10.25
CA ALA A 250 22.65 -4.47 11.12
C ALA A 250 23.09 -3.05 11.55
N GLU A 251 22.93 -2.05 10.69
CA GLU A 251 23.16 -0.64 11.03
C GLU A 251 22.14 -0.11 12.03
N GLN A 252 20.89 -0.54 11.93
CA GLN A 252 19.83 -0.17 12.86
C GLN A 252 20.05 -0.76 14.27
N GLU A 253 20.54 -2.00 14.35
CA GLU A 253 20.84 -2.67 15.63
C GLU A 253 22.07 -2.12 16.34
N ASN A 254 23.08 -1.64 15.59
CA ASN A 254 24.34 -1.15 16.17
C ASN A 254 24.34 0.33 16.58
N GLY A 255 23.20 1.03 16.46
CA GLY A 255 23.01 2.37 17.01
C GLY A 255 23.95 3.42 16.42
N SER A 256 23.55 4.01 15.30
CA SER A 256 24.05 5.29 14.76
C SER A 256 25.56 5.52 14.94
N VAL A 257 26.39 4.77 14.22
CA VAL A 257 27.78 5.18 14.01
C VAL A 257 27.79 6.12 12.81
N ASP A 258 28.17 7.38 13.05
CA ASP A 258 28.46 8.36 11.99
C ASP A 258 29.45 7.74 10.99
N LEU A 259 28.95 7.39 9.80
CA LEU A 259 29.80 6.96 8.69
C LEU A 259 29.34 7.68 7.41
N VAL A 260 29.95 8.85 7.20
CA VAL A 260 29.83 9.63 5.96
C VAL A 260 30.72 9.05 4.85
N ASP A 261 31.57 8.05 5.08
CA ASP A 261 32.68 7.74 4.14
C ASP A 261 32.86 6.28 3.68
N ALA A 262 31.86 5.39 3.73
CA ALA A 262 32.06 4.01 3.25
C ALA A 262 30.92 3.42 2.41
N ILE A 263 30.51 4.11 1.34
CA ILE A 263 29.94 3.41 0.17
C ILE A 263 30.97 3.53 -0.95
N VAL A 264 31.98 2.67 -0.90
CA VAL A 264 32.75 2.32 -2.09
C VAL A 264 31.82 1.46 -2.94
N LEU A 265 31.15 2.10 -3.91
CA LEU A 265 30.53 1.42 -5.04
C LEU A 265 31.65 0.68 -5.77
N GLU A 266 31.78 -0.63 -5.55
CA GLU A 266 32.60 -1.43 -6.44
C GLU A 266 31.99 -1.32 -7.84
N PRO A 267 32.75 -0.84 -8.84
CA PRO A 267 32.24 -0.74 -10.20
C PRO A 267 31.91 -2.14 -10.68
N GLU A 268 30.70 -2.33 -11.21
CA GLU A 268 30.32 -3.53 -11.96
C GLU A 268 31.37 -3.75 -13.03
N THR A 269 32.23 -4.76 -12.85
CA THR A 269 33.09 -5.23 -13.93
C THR A 269 32.17 -5.82 -14.97
N ASP A 270 31.97 -5.08 -16.07
CA ASP A 270 31.41 -5.59 -17.32
C ASP A 270 32.18 -6.86 -17.67
N SER A 271 31.55 -7.99 -17.39
CA SER A 271 31.98 -9.30 -17.83
C SER A 271 31.73 -9.35 -19.33
N ALA A 272 32.63 -8.75 -20.11
CA ALA A 272 32.72 -8.97 -21.53
C ALA A 272 32.95 -10.47 -21.75
N SER A 273 31.89 -11.16 -22.17
CA SER A 273 31.96 -12.58 -22.50
C SER A 273 32.92 -12.76 -23.66
N GLU A 274 33.99 -13.50 -23.41
CA GLU A 274 34.82 -14.11 -24.44
C GLU A 274 33.91 -14.90 -25.39
N PHE A 275 33.76 -14.39 -26.61
CA PHE A 275 33.25 -15.14 -27.74
C PHE A 275 34.26 -16.25 -28.06
N SER A 276 33.98 -17.46 -27.58
CA SER A 276 34.65 -18.66 -28.06
C SER A 276 34.14 -18.98 -29.47
N SER A 277 35.06 -18.88 -30.41
CA SER A 277 34.92 -19.23 -31.82
C SER A 277 34.38 -20.66 -31.97
N LEU A 278 33.19 -20.81 -32.54
CA LEU A 278 32.71 -22.11 -33.05
C LEU A 278 33.29 -22.37 -34.45
N PRO A 279 33.73 -23.60 -34.75
CA PRO A 279 34.26 -23.95 -36.06
C PRO A 279 33.14 -24.04 -37.11
N CYS A 280 33.35 -23.36 -38.24
CA CYS A 280 32.54 -23.49 -39.45
C CYS A 280 32.66 -24.91 -40.01
N PHE A 281 31.59 -25.71 -39.94
CA PHE A 281 31.44 -26.90 -40.77
C PHE A 281 30.90 -26.48 -42.15
N LEU A 282 31.74 -26.63 -43.17
CA LEU A 282 31.34 -26.54 -44.58
C LEU A 282 30.53 -27.78 -44.98
N PRO A 283 29.54 -27.64 -45.87
CA PRO A 283 28.86 -28.80 -46.46
C PRO A 283 29.72 -29.41 -47.56
N THR A 284 29.96 -30.71 -47.49
CA THR A 284 30.41 -31.51 -48.64
C THR A 284 29.21 -31.88 -49.51
N CYS A 285 29.36 -31.64 -50.83
CA CYS A 285 28.45 -32.06 -51.89
C CYS A 285 28.28 -33.58 -51.97
#